data_AF-A0A661Y1V0-F1
#
_entry.id   AF-A0A661Y1V0-F1
#
_cell.length_a   1.000
_cell.length_b   1.000
_cell.length_c   1.000
_cell.angle_alpha   90.00
_cell.angle_beta   90.00
_cell.angle_gamma   90.00
#
_symmetry.space_group_name_H-M   'P 1'
#
loop_
_entity.id
_entity.type
_entity.pdbx_description
1 polymer ?
#
loop_
_entity_poly.entity_id
_entity_poly.type
_entity_poly.pdbx_seq_one_letter_code
_entity_poly.pdbx_strand_id
1 'polypeptide(L)'
;SGVATQNKWLQNGINIPLKSERLAQYFCTFRKELVEISHAVGYEHPCQFKMSDIDMNIGDQNLSKELDRTYMYKKDPVPFTNMQDLKDCMYLGGKK
;
A
#
# COMPACT_ATOMS: atom_id res chain seq x y z
N SER A 1 3.96 -13.43 19.19
CA SER A 1 4.94 -12.71 18.36
C SER A 1 5.73 -11.73 19.21
N GLY A 2 7.07 -11.79 19.17
CA GLY A 2 7.94 -10.91 19.96
C GLY A 2 8.07 -9.46 19.49
N VAL A 3 7.17 -8.98 18.60
CA VAL A 3 7.35 -7.72 17.87
C VAL A 3 6.90 -6.51 18.71
N ALA A 4 5.72 -6.60 19.35
CA ALA A 4 5.14 -5.53 20.17
C ALA A 4 5.16 -5.90 21.66
N THR A 5 6.32 -6.35 22.18
CA THR A 5 6.47 -6.75 23.59
C THR A 5 7.81 -6.27 24.14
N GLN A 6 7.86 -5.99 25.44
CA GLN A 6 9.09 -5.67 26.17
C GLN A 6 9.76 -6.92 26.79
N ASN A 7 9.11 -8.09 26.73
CA ASN A 7 9.65 -9.32 27.31
C ASN A 7 10.76 -9.90 26.40
N LYS A 8 11.99 -9.95 26.93
CA LYS A 8 13.19 -10.45 26.22
C LYS A 8 13.05 -11.89 25.71
N TRP A 9 12.39 -12.78 26.47
CA TRP A 9 12.20 -14.17 26.05
C TRP A 9 11.30 -14.27 24.82
N LEU A 10 10.24 -13.45 24.75
CA LEU A 10 9.36 -13.39 23.58
C LEU A 10 10.05 -12.73 22.37
N GLN A 11 10.87 -11.70 22.61
CA GLN A 11 11.68 -11.05 21.56
C GLN A 11 12.68 -12.01 20.92
N ASN A 12 13.33 -12.87 21.72
CA ASN A 12 14.29 -13.87 21.25
C ASN A 12 13.70 -14.88 20.24
N GLY A 13 12.37 -15.00 20.16
CA GLY A 13 11.70 -15.80 19.13
C GLY A 13 11.73 -15.19 17.72
N ILE A 14 12.28 -13.98 17.53
CA ILE A 14 12.40 -13.31 16.23
C ILE A 14 13.77 -13.60 15.62
N ASN A 15 13.78 -14.41 14.56
CA ASN A 15 14.94 -14.51 13.68
C ASN A 15 14.94 -13.33 12.69
N ILE A 16 15.82 -12.35 12.92
CA ILE A 16 15.87 -11.10 12.15
C ILE A 16 16.26 -11.36 10.69
N PRO A 17 17.38 -12.04 10.35
CA PRO A 17 17.75 -12.31 8.96
C PRO A 17 16.64 -12.97 8.14
N LEU A 18 16.02 -14.02 8.68
CA LEU A 18 14.96 -14.75 7.97
C LEU A 18 13.71 -13.90 7.77
N LYS A 19 13.32 -13.11 8.78
CA LYS A 19 12.13 -12.24 8.68
C LYS A 19 12.37 -11.05 7.75
N SER A 20 13.59 -10.50 7.71
CA SER A 20 13.92 -9.44 6.75
C SER A 20 13.82 -9.93 5.31
N GLU A 21 14.30 -11.15 5.02
CA GLU A 21 14.21 -11.72 3.68
C GLU A 21 12.74 -11.97 3.27
N ARG A 22 11.94 -12.56 4.16
CA ARG A 22 10.51 -12.79 3.93
C ARG A 22 9.74 -11.48 3.68
N LEU A 23 10.07 -10.43 4.43
CA LEU A 23 9.46 -9.11 4.25
C LEU A 23 9.83 -8.51 2.89
N ALA A 24 11.10 -8.64 2.47
CA ALA A 24 11.54 -8.18 1.16
C ALA A 24 10.79 -8.89 0.03
N GLN A 25 10.67 -10.23 0.12
CA GLN A 25 9.89 -11.02 -0.84
C GLN A 25 8.42 -10.61 -0.88
N TYR A 26 7.79 -10.39 0.29
CA TYR A 26 6.42 -9.88 0.37
C TYR A 26 6.27 -8.54 -0.37
N PHE A 27 7.17 -7.57 -0.15
CA PHE A 27 7.10 -6.30 -0.84
C PHE A 27 7.32 -6.40 -2.35
N CYS A 28 8.19 -7.31 -2.81
CA CYS A 28 8.37 -7.56 -4.24
C CYS A 28 7.08 -8.07 -4.89
N THR A 29 6.42 -9.06 -4.29
CA THR A 29 5.17 -9.61 -4.82
C THR A 29 4.03 -8.59 -4.72
N PHE A 30 3.88 -7.95 -3.56
CA PHE A 30 2.83 -6.95 -3.34
C PHE A 30 2.91 -5.79 -4.34
N ARG A 31 4.11 -5.28 -4.64
CA ARG A 31 4.27 -4.22 -5.65
C ARG A 31 3.80 -4.65 -7.03
N LYS A 32 4.11 -5.89 -7.43
CA LYS A 32 3.66 -6.44 -8.72
C LYS A 32 2.13 -6.48 -8.76
N GLU A 33 1.50 -7.10 -7.76
CA GLU A 33 0.03 -7.26 -7.70
C GLU A 33 -0.69 -5.90 -7.65
N LEU A 34 -0.18 -4.95 -6.87
CA LEU A 34 -0.78 -3.63 -6.74
C LEU A 34 -0.74 -2.84 -8.07
N VAL A 35 0.36 -2.95 -8.83
CA VAL A 35 0.49 -2.33 -10.15
C VAL A 35 -0.42 -2.99 -11.17
N GLU A 36 -0.54 -4.32 -11.15
CA GLU A 36 -1.46 -5.07 -12.02
C GLU A 36 -2.92 -4.65 -11.79
N ILE A 37 -3.34 -4.53 -10.52
CA ILE A 37 -4.69 -4.04 -10.17
C ILE A 37 -4.87 -2.58 -10.62
N SER A 38 -3.86 -1.73 -10.43
CA SER A 38 -3.93 -0.32 -10.87
C SER A 38 -4.20 -0.21 -12.37
N HIS A 39 -3.47 -0.99 -13.16
CA HIS A 39 -3.68 -1.06 -14.61
C HIS A 39 -5.04 -1.66 -14.99
N ALA A 40 -5.53 -2.66 -14.26
CA ALA A 40 -6.84 -3.26 -14.52
C ALA A 40 -8.00 -2.26 -14.35
N VAL A 41 -7.85 -1.27 -13.46
CA VAL A 41 -8.83 -0.19 -13.24
C VAL A 41 -8.62 0.98 -14.22
N GLY A 42 -7.57 0.94 -15.05
CA GLY A 42 -7.27 1.95 -16.07
C GLY A 42 -6.33 3.07 -15.60
N TYR A 43 -5.72 2.94 -14.41
CA TYR A 43 -4.70 3.86 -13.92
C TYR A 43 -3.29 3.32 -14.19
N GLU A 44 -2.32 4.22 -14.37
CA GLU A 44 -0.91 3.84 -14.52
C GLU A 44 -0.20 3.71 -13.18
N HIS A 45 -0.64 4.48 -12.18
CA HIS A 45 0.00 4.53 -10.88
C HIS A 45 -1.04 4.56 -9.73
N PRO A 46 -0.80 3.84 -8.62
CA PRO A 46 -1.72 3.83 -7.47
C PRO A 46 -2.02 5.21 -6.86
N CYS A 47 -1.15 6.21 -7.08
CA CYS A 47 -1.42 7.57 -6.61
C CYS A 47 -2.64 8.22 -7.28
N GLN A 48 -3.09 7.72 -8.42
CA GLN A 48 -4.23 8.25 -9.16
C GLN A 48 -5.58 7.82 -8.56
N PHE A 49 -5.61 6.76 -7.74
CA PHE A 49 -6.83 6.33 -7.05
C PHE A 49 -7.42 7.47 -6.22
N LYS A 50 -8.70 7.71 -6.43
CA LYS A 50 -9.54 8.55 -5.57
C LYS A 50 -10.23 7.66 -4.55
N MET A 51 -10.62 8.26 -3.42
CA MET A 51 -11.36 7.53 -2.39
C MET A 51 -12.79 7.17 -2.83
N SER A 52 -13.32 7.83 -3.85
CA SER A 52 -14.57 7.46 -4.51
C SER A 52 -14.45 6.21 -5.40
N ASP A 53 -13.23 5.80 -5.76
CA ASP A 53 -13.01 4.67 -6.68
C ASP A 53 -13.04 3.32 -5.93
N ILE A 54 -13.11 3.34 -4.60
CA ILE A 54 -12.98 2.16 -3.74
C ILE A 54 -14.25 2.03 -2.89
N ASP A 55 -14.93 0.88 -3.03
CA ASP A 55 -16.03 0.48 -2.16
C ASP A 55 -15.56 -0.46 -1.05
N MET A 56 -16.02 -0.20 0.17
CA MET A 56 -15.78 -1.03 1.34
C MET A 56 -17.05 -1.68 1.84
N ASN A 57 -16.99 -2.98 2.08
CA ASN A 57 -18.05 -3.70 2.75
C ASN A 57 -18.01 -3.40 4.25
N ILE A 58 -18.97 -2.62 4.72
CA ILE A 58 -19.17 -2.35 6.16
C ILE A 58 -20.28 -3.28 6.61
N GLY A 59 -19.99 -4.18 7.54
CA GLY A 59 -20.83 -5.33 7.91
C GLY A 59 -22.20 -5.01 8.55
N ASP A 60 -22.72 -3.79 8.42
CA ASP A 60 -24.01 -3.39 8.98
C ASP A 60 -24.89 -2.70 7.94
N GLN A 61 -26.04 -3.34 7.63
CA GLN A 61 -27.26 -2.93 6.90
C GLN A 61 -27.15 -2.06 5.60
N ASN A 62 -25.97 -1.62 5.20
CA ASN A 62 -25.63 -0.97 3.93
C ASN A 62 -24.49 -1.78 3.32
N LEU A 63 -24.80 -2.62 2.32
CA LEU A 63 -23.91 -3.69 1.83
C LEU A 63 -22.53 -3.23 1.36
N SER A 64 -22.35 -1.97 0.96
CA SER A 64 -21.04 -1.36 0.69
C SER A 64 -21.14 0.17 0.82
N LYS A 65 -20.05 0.84 1.16
CA LYS A 65 -19.91 2.30 1.09
C LYS A 65 -18.57 2.68 0.48
N GLU A 66 -18.55 3.77 -0.25
CA GLU A 66 -17.32 4.40 -0.76
C GLU A 66 -16.34 4.71 0.39
N LEU A 67 -15.05 4.64 0.10
CA LEU A 67 -13.97 4.80 1.08
C LEU A 67 -13.97 6.20 1.70
N ASP A 68 -14.30 7.23 0.92
CA ASP A 68 -14.35 8.62 1.41
C ASP A 68 -15.47 8.83 2.43
N ARG A 69 -16.64 8.25 2.22
CA ARG A 69 -17.77 8.28 3.16
C ARG A 69 -17.49 7.47 4.40
N THR A 70 -16.72 6.39 4.28
CA THR A 70 -16.39 5.54 5.42
C THR A 70 -15.44 6.24 6.38
N TYR A 71 -14.41 6.91 5.85
CA TYR A 71 -13.42 7.62 6.64
C TYR A 71 -13.69 9.12 6.81
N MET A 72 -14.77 9.63 6.21
CA MET A 72 -15.12 11.05 6.16
C MET A 72 -13.94 11.94 5.71
N TYR A 73 -13.15 11.41 4.77
CA TYR A 73 -11.91 12.02 4.30
C TYR A 73 -11.85 11.95 2.79
N LYS A 74 -11.39 13.04 2.16
CA LYS A 74 -11.08 13.06 0.73
C LYS A 74 -9.60 13.29 0.58
N LYS A 75 -8.93 12.30 -0.01
CA LYS A 75 -7.53 12.38 -0.39
C LYS A 75 -7.33 13.55 -1.37
N ASP A 76 -6.32 14.36 -1.11
CA ASP A 76 -5.89 15.40 -2.04
C ASP A 76 -5.36 14.76 -3.34
N PRO A 77 -5.81 15.23 -4.52
CA PRO A 77 -5.30 14.75 -5.79
C PRO A 77 -3.81 14.95 -5.90
N VAL A 78 -3.07 13.87 -6.15
CA VAL A 78 -1.63 13.93 -6.38
C VAL A 78 -1.41 14.19 -7.86
N PRO A 79 -0.70 15.26 -8.25
CA PRO A 79 -0.35 15.50 -9.65
C PRO A 79 0.42 14.30 -10.21
N PHE A 80 -0.06 13.77 -11.33
CA PHE A 80 0.59 12.67 -12.03
C PHE A 80 0.61 13.00 -13.52
N THR A 81 1.81 12.97 -14.11
CA THR A 81 2.02 13.24 -15.53
C THR A 81 2.23 11.93 -16.28
N ASN A 82 3.25 11.14 -15.89
CA ASN A 82 3.49 9.79 -16.42
C ASN A 82 4.43 8.99 -15.47
N MET A 83 4.59 7.69 -15.72
CA MET A 83 5.48 6.81 -14.93
C MET A 83 6.97 7.13 -15.06
N GLN A 84 7.42 7.66 -16.19
CA GLN A 84 8.83 8.00 -16.43
C GLN A 84 9.25 9.19 -15.56
N ASP A 85 8.41 10.21 -15.42
CA ASP A 85 8.63 11.37 -14.56
C ASP A 85 8.78 10.95 -13.09
N LEU A 86 8.00 9.96 -12.62
CA LEU A 86 8.14 9.42 -11.27
C LEU A 86 9.44 8.64 -11.09
N LYS A 87 9.84 7.85 -12.10
CA LYS A 87 11.09 7.08 -12.08
C LYS A 87 12.31 8.00 -12.04
N ASP A 88 12.28 9.09 -12.81
CA ASP A 88 13.37 10.05 -12.92
C ASP A 88 13.35 11.09 -11.77
N CYS A 89 12.32 11.07 -10.93
CA CYS A 89 12.20 11.96 -9.78
C CYS A 89 13.38 11.78 -8.81
N MET A 90 14.14 12.86 -8.60
CA MET A 90 15.30 12.90 -7.70
C MET A 90 14.96 12.46 -6.26
N TYR A 91 13.72 12.69 -5.81
CA TYR A 91 13.28 12.38 -4.44
C TYR A 91 12.70 10.97 -4.28
N LEU A 92 12.22 10.34 -5.37
CA LEU A 92 11.50 9.06 -5.31
C LEU A 92 12.26 7.90 -5.98
N GLY A 93 12.91 8.13 -7.13
CA GLY A 93 13.39 7.05 -8.00
C GLY A 93 14.79 7.24 -8.61
N GLY A 94 15.45 8.39 -8.36
CA GLY A 94 16.68 8.77 -9.07
C GLY A 94 18.00 8.15 -8.59
N LYS A 95 18.01 7.23 -7.63
CA LYS A 95 19.25 6.56 -7.18
C LYS A 95 19.07 5.06 -7.07
N LYS A 96 19.80 4.32 -7.91
CA LYS A 96 20.21 2.94 -7.62
C LYS A 96 21.39 2.96 -6.66
#